data_AF-A0A1H0WR61-F1
#
_entry.id   AF-A0A1H0WR61-F1
#
_cell.length_a   1.000
_cell.length_b   1.000
_cell.length_c   1.000
_cell.angle_alpha   90.00
_cell.angle_beta   90.00
_cell.angle_gamma   90.00
#
_symmetry.space_group_name_H-M   'P 1'
#
loop_
_entity.id
_entity.type
_entity.pdbx_description
1 polymer ?
#
loop_
_entity_poly.entity_id
_entity_poly.type
_entity_poly.pdbx_seq_one_letter_code
_entity_poly.pdbx_strand_id
1 'polypeptide(L)'
;MAASLAYSSSLRIAVLVETPLPENLHSDIDLLLQPDDEPIDSEPIDVLGIITASGDLQVVQPFVQRRLAPSAAQHFATDQRLPQVLEDALSQSVTKRPYGVIVLGITPGDTDRKVLLEAVLPLTEHAGPAVRIQPTFSPGYGRDPSPLSPHFQGLPVFPSIESAYASGYRRMVLESSNHAAAEAIARHAHEVCFLLRSWSTEVEGAWMSSLPDHMDKPNALDVVTAILCVADVPAKSGMLAVCDAYIGGASPAPADGDVDRLAEHMVAHRAVRWEDQLDALLASKKVTPAQAKKALRRHNVEAHLASKTAQV
;
A
#
# COMPACT_ATOMS: atom_id res chain seq x y z
N MET A 1 -6.02 -4.60 23.92
CA MET A 1 -5.96 -3.95 25.26
C MET A 1 -7.11 -4.35 26.21
N ALA A 2 -8.39 -4.17 25.86
CA ALA A 2 -9.52 -4.56 26.74
C ALA A 2 -9.64 -6.10 26.94
N ALA A 3 -9.43 -6.89 25.89
CA ALA A 3 -9.43 -8.35 25.95
C ALA A 3 -8.30 -8.90 26.86
N SER A 4 -7.08 -8.40 26.69
CA SER A 4 -5.93 -8.71 27.55
C SER A 4 -6.17 -8.36 29.03
N LEU A 5 -6.80 -7.21 29.32
CA LEU A 5 -7.20 -6.80 30.68
C LEU A 5 -8.28 -7.70 31.30
N ALA A 6 -9.21 -8.21 30.50
CA ALA A 6 -10.24 -9.13 30.99
C ALA A 6 -9.71 -10.54 31.24
N TYR A 7 -8.77 -11.00 30.39
CA TYR A 7 -8.08 -12.27 30.58
C TYR A 7 -7.38 -12.31 31.96
N SER A 8 -6.71 -11.23 32.36
CA SER A 8 -6.06 -11.14 33.67
C SER A 8 -7.00 -10.95 34.87
N SER A 9 -8.28 -10.64 34.64
CA SER A 9 -9.21 -10.15 35.68
C SER A 9 -10.50 -10.95 35.84
N SER A 10 -10.64 -12.10 35.17
CA SER A 10 -11.86 -12.93 35.16
C SER A 10 -13.13 -12.15 34.77
N LEU A 11 -13.00 -11.13 33.94
CA LEU A 11 -14.12 -10.31 33.46
C LEU A 11 -14.75 -10.94 32.23
N ARG A 12 -16.08 -10.82 32.09
CA ARG A 12 -16.79 -11.15 30.84
C ARG A 12 -16.94 -9.89 30.01
N ILE A 13 -16.55 -9.94 28.74
CA ILE A 13 -16.70 -8.84 27.79
C ILE A 13 -17.75 -9.21 26.75
N ALA A 14 -18.61 -8.25 26.41
CA ALA A 14 -19.40 -8.27 25.19
C ALA A 14 -18.73 -7.36 24.16
N VAL A 15 -18.50 -7.87 22.95
CA VAL A 15 -17.92 -7.09 21.85
C VAL A 15 -19.03 -6.77 20.86
N LEU A 16 -19.26 -5.48 20.62
CA LEU A 16 -20.09 -5.02 19.51
C LEU A 16 -19.20 -4.89 18.29
N VAL A 17 -19.57 -5.54 17.19
CA VAL A 17 -18.77 -5.55 15.96
C VAL A 17 -19.58 -4.95 14.81
N GLU A 18 -18.95 -4.03 14.10
CA GLU A 18 -19.37 -3.55 12.80
C GLU A 18 -18.29 -4.00 11.79
N THR A 19 -18.65 -4.84 10.82
CA THR A 19 -17.70 -5.39 9.85
C THR A 19 -18.30 -5.42 8.45
N PRO A 20 -17.51 -5.16 7.38
CA PRO A 20 -17.96 -5.31 6.00
C PRO A 20 -18.15 -6.78 5.58
N LEU A 21 -17.68 -7.75 6.37
CA LEU A 21 -17.77 -9.19 6.09
C LEU A 21 -18.41 -9.95 7.28
N PRO A 22 -19.73 -9.85 7.49
CA PRO A 22 -20.42 -10.55 8.58
C PRO A 22 -20.18 -12.07 8.61
N GLU A 23 -19.95 -12.68 7.45
CA GLU A 23 -19.61 -14.09 7.31
C GLU A 23 -18.26 -14.47 7.93
N ASN A 24 -17.32 -13.52 8.06
CA ASN A 24 -16.00 -13.73 8.67
C ASN A 24 -15.94 -13.28 10.13
N LEU A 25 -17.05 -12.76 10.68
CA LEU A 25 -17.13 -12.14 12.00
C LEU A 25 -16.43 -12.96 13.10
N HIS A 26 -16.72 -14.26 13.19
CA HIS A 26 -16.16 -15.09 14.26
C HIS A 26 -14.64 -15.26 14.11
N SER A 27 -14.13 -15.35 12.87
CA SER A 27 -12.69 -15.46 12.59
C SER A 27 -11.96 -14.15 12.89
N ASP A 28 -12.60 -13.01 12.62
CA ASP A 28 -12.03 -11.69 12.93
C ASP A 28 -12.00 -11.44 14.45
N ILE A 29 -13.04 -11.86 15.18
CA ILE A 29 -13.06 -11.80 16.65
C ILE A 29 -11.96 -12.67 17.23
N ASP A 30 -11.79 -13.90 16.72
CA ASP A 30 -10.74 -14.82 17.17
C ASP A 30 -9.35 -14.20 17.02
N LEU A 31 -9.04 -13.61 15.85
CA LEU A 31 -7.80 -12.87 15.62
C LEU A 31 -7.62 -11.68 16.56
N LEU A 32 -8.70 -10.90 16.79
CA LEU A 32 -8.63 -9.71 17.65
C LEU A 32 -8.33 -10.08 19.11
N LEU A 33 -8.74 -11.27 19.53
CA LEU A 33 -8.53 -11.75 20.88
C LEU A 33 -7.14 -12.37 21.04
N GLN A 34 -6.58 -12.97 19.99
CA GLN A 34 -5.25 -13.60 20.03
C GLN A 34 -4.19 -12.64 20.62
N PRO A 35 -3.34 -13.12 21.55
CA PRO A 35 -2.22 -12.33 22.05
C PRO A 35 -1.25 -11.98 20.91
N ASP A 36 -0.67 -10.78 20.94
CA ASP A 36 0.22 -10.27 19.88
C ASP A 36 1.47 -11.17 19.63
N ASP A 37 1.85 -11.99 20.61
CA ASP A 37 3.03 -12.88 20.55
C ASP A 37 2.71 -14.32 20.08
N GLU A 38 1.45 -14.66 19.86
CA GLU A 38 1.04 -16.01 19.46
C GLU A 38 0.83 -16.14 17.93
N PRO A 39 1.24 -17.26 17.30
CA PRO A 39 0.99 -17.47 15.89
C PRO A 39 -0.50 -17.52 15.58
N ILE A 40 -0.87 -17.10 14.36
CA ILE A 40 -2.27 -16.99 13.88
C ILE A 40 -3.08 -18.30 14.02
N ASP A 41 -2.41 -19.44 14.07
CA ASP A 41 -2.99 -20.79 14.22
C ASP A 41 -3.05 -21.30 15.68
N SER A 42 -2.85 -20.43 16.67
CA SER A 42 -2.88 -20.81 18.10
C SER A 42 -4.28 -21.22 18.58
N GLU A 43 -4.35 -21.94 19.71
CA GLU A 43 -5.64 -22.36 20.27
C GLU A 43 -6.54 -21.14 20.53
N PRO A 44 -7.81 -21.17 20.08
CA PRO A 44 -8.70 -20.03 20.19
C PRO A 44 -8.97 -19.70 21.66
N ILE A 45 -9.06 -18.42 21.97
CA ILE A 45 -9.51 -17.95 23.29
C ILE A 45 -10.95 -18.42 23.52
N ASP A 46 -11.29 -18.75 24.77
CA ASP A 46 -12.62 -19.24 25.19
C ASP A 46 -13.74 -18.21 24.90
N VAL A 47 -14.16 -18.11 23.65
CA VAL A 47 -15.33 -17.32 23.25
C VAL A 47 -16.57 -18.18 23.46
N LEU A 48 -17.42 -17.76 24.40
CA LEU A 48 -18.55 -18.55 24.86
C LEU A 48 -19.71 -18.62 23.85
N GLY A 49 -19.89 -17.61 22.99
CA GLY A 49 -21.01 -17.56 22.04
C GLY A 49 -21.49 -16.14 21.70
N ILE A 50 -22.75 -16.03 21.26
CA ILE A 50 -23.37 -14.78 20.78
C ILE A 50 -24.45 -14.33 21.77
N ILE A 51 -24.50 -13.03 22.06
CA ILE A 51 -25.60 -12.44 22.84
C ILE A 51 -26.77 -12.15 21.88
N THR A 52 -27.94 -12.75 22.14
CA THR A 52 -29.13 -12.56 21.32
C THR A 52 -29.77 -11.18 21.57
N ALA A 53 -30.75 -10.80 20.73
CA ALA A 53 -31.52 -9.58 20.94
C ALA A 53 -32.31 -9.55 22.27
N SER A 54 -32.59 -10.72 22.87
CA SER A 54 -33.20 -10.82 24.21
C SER A 54 -32.21 -10.66 25.35
N GLY A 55 -30.91 -10.56 25.07
CA GLY A 55 -29.83 -10.48 26.05
C GLY A 55 -29.34 -11.85 26.55
N ASP A 56 -29.82 -12.94 25.96
CA ASP A 56 -29.42 -14.29 26.32
C ASP A 56 -28.11 -14.69 25.63
N LEU A 57 -27.25 -15.44 26.33
CA LEU A 57 -26.07 -16.04 25.72
C LEU A 57 -26.45 -17.32 24.99
N GLN A 58 -26.31 -17.30 23.66
CA GLN A 58 -26.36 -18.50 22.84
C GLN A 58 -24.94 -19.04 22.66
N VAL A 59 -24.65 -20.20 23.26
CA VAL A 59 -23.35 -20.86 23.13
C VAL A 59 -23.15 -21.36 21.68
N VAL A 60 -21.98 -21.09 21.11
CA VAL A 60 -21.61 -21.49 19.75
C VAL A 60 -20.31 -22.28 19.80
N GLN A 61 -20.35 -23.56 19.37
CA GLN A 61 -19.16 -24.41 19.29
C GLN A 61 -19.13 -25.23 17.99
N PRO A 62 -18.01 -25.22 17.23
CA PRO A 62 -16.87 -24.31 17.40
C PRO A 62 -17.30 -22.85 17.13
N PHE A 63 -16.72 -21.89 17.87
CA PHE A 63 -17.02 -20.47 17.67
C PHE A 63 -16.60 -20.03 16.27
N VAL A 64 -15.37 -20.37 15.87
CA VAL A 64 -14.87 -20.18 14.50
C VAL A 64 -15.26 -21.39 13.65
N GLN A 65 -16.13 -21.19 12.67
CA GLN A 65 -16.29 -22.12 11.56
C GLN A 65 -15.24 -21.79 10.49
N ARG A 66 -14.61 -22.82 9.90
CA ARG A 66 -13.49 -22.74 8.95
C ARG A 66 -13.49 -21.44 8.12
N ARG A 67 -12.36 -20.70 8.14
CA ARG A 67 -12.17 -19.46 7.35
C ARG A 67 -12.44 -19.71 5.86
N LEU A 68 -13.21 -18.83 5.24
CA LEU A 68 -13.47 -18.87 3.80
C LEU A 68 -12.19 -18.51 3.06
N ALA A 69 -11.65 -19.49 2.33
CA ALA A 69 -10.51 -19.26 1.46
C ALA A 69 -10.93 -18.43 0.22
N PRO A 70 -10.05 -17.56 -0.30
CA PRO A 70 -10.26 -16.83 -1.54
C PRO A 70 -10.59 -17.80 -2.68
N SER A 71 -11.40 -17.32 -3.63
CA SER A 71 -11.58 -18.06 -4.87
C SER A 71 -10.24 -18.18 -5.60
N ALA A 72 -9.93 -19.37 -6.10
CA ALA A 72 -8.64 -19.68 -6.72
C ALA A 72 -8.36 -18.88 -8.02
N ALA A 73 -9.35 -18.20 -8.58
CA ALA A 73 -9.25 -17.43 -9.82
C ALA A 73 -9.85 -16.03 -9.62
N GLN A 74 -9.10 -15.16 -8.96
CA GLN A 74 -9.44 -13.75 -8.87
C GLN A 74 -8.71 -12.97 -9.95
N HIS A 75 -9.28 -12.97 -11.14
CA HIS A 75 -8.80 -12.13 -12.22
C HIS A 75 -9.42 -10.73 -12.11
N PHE A 76 -8.59 -9.71 -12.11
CA PHE A 76 -9.04 -8.32 -12.11
C PHE A 76 -8.83 -7.72 -13.49
N ALA A 77 -9.94 -7.52 -14.22
CA ALA A 77 -9.90 -6.85 -15.51
C ALA A 77 -9.92 -5.33 -15.33
N THR A 78 -9.03 -4.64 -16.04
CA THR A 78 -9.01 -3.17 -16.09
C THR A 78 -8.56 -2.69 -17.47
N ASP A 79 -9.15 -1.61 -17.93
CA ASP A 79 -8.74 -0.89 -19.13
C ASP A 79 -7.63 0.14 -18.83
N GLN A 80 -7.30 0.32 -17.56
CA GLN A 80 -6.26 1.22 -17.12
C GLN A 80 -4.86 0.66 -17.44
N ARG A 81 -3.94 1.53 -17.83
CA ARG A 81 -2.56 1.18 -18.18
C ARG A 81 -1.58 2.14 -17.54
N LEU A 82 -0.41 1.61 -17.18
CA LEU A 82 0.72 2.45 -16.77
C LEU A 82 1.36 3.07 -18.02
N PRO A 83 2.05 4.20 -17.89
CA PRO A 83 3.05 4.61 -18.87
C PRO A 83 4.01 3.44 -19.13
N GLN A 84 4.29 3.13 -20.41
CA GLN A 84 5.06 1.93 -20.80
C GLN A 84 6.38 1.79 -20.04
N VAL A 85 7.10 2.90 -19.84
CA VAL A 85 8.38 2.92 -19.11
C VAL A 85 8.26 2.42 -17.66
N LEU A 86 7.11 2.68 -17.01
CA LEU A 86 6.82 2.20 -15.66
C LEU A 86 6.34 0.75 -15.66
N GLU A 87 5.55 0.36 -16.66
CA GLU A 87 5.11 -1.04 -16.85
C GLU A 87 6.31 -1.97 -17.05
N ASP A 88 7.25 -1.58 -17.92
CA ASP A 88 8.46 -2.33 -18.19
C ASP A 88 9.33 -2.47 -16.93
N ALA A 89 9.51 -1.37 -16.18
CA ALA A 89 10.28 -1.36 -14.94
C ALA A 89 9.63 -2.24 -13.86
N LEU A 90 8.31 -2.14 -13.69
CA LEU A 90 7.58 -2.92 -12.70
C LEU A 90 7.57 -4.41 -13.04
N SER A 91 7.30 -4.78 -14.29
CA SER A 91 7.23 -6.17 -14.74
C SER A 91 8.51 -6.95 -14.43
N GLN A 92 9.67 -6.29 -14.62
CA GLN A 92 10.96 -6.87 -14.27
C GLN A 92 11.13 -7.04 -12.76
N SER A 93 10.63 -6.09 -11.96
CA SER A 93 10.73 -6.13 -10.50
C SER A 93 9.88 -7.24 -9.90
N VAL A 94 8.59 -7.30 -10.25
CA VAL A 94 7.63 -8.25 -9.67
C VAL A 94 7.93 -9.70 -10.04
N THR A 95 8.66 -9.94 -11.13
CA THR A 95 9.18 -11.26 -11.50
C THR A 95 10.27 -11.73 -10.53
N LYS A 96 11.15 -10.82 -10.09
CA LYS A 96 12.24 -11.12 -9.15
C LYS A 96 11.73 -11.15 -7.71
N ARG A 97 10.78 -10.28 -7.41
CA ARG A 97 10.28 -10.05 -6.06
C ARG A 97 8.76 -9.83 -6.08
N PRO A 98 7.97 -10.92 -5.99
CA PRO A 98 6.52 -10.83 -6.05
C PRO A 98 5.89 -10.26 -4.77
N TYR A 99 6.64 -10.15 -3.67
CA TYR A 99 6.18 -9.67 -2.36
C TYR A 99 6.96 -8.44 -1.90
N GLY A 100 6.35 -7.59 -1.10
CA GLY A 100 6.92 -6.34 -0.65
C GLY A 100 5.97 -5.17 -0.86
N VAL A 101 6.53 -3.97 -0.90
CA VAL A 101 5.77 -2.73 -0.99
C VAL A 101 5.95 -2.12 -2.38
N ILE A 102 4.82 -1.85 -3.03
CA ILE A 102 4.73 -1.06 -4.25
C ILE A 102 4.05 0.27 -3.89
N VAL A 103 4.77 1.38 -4.02
CA VAL A 103 4.26 2.72 -3.73
C VAL A 103 3.96 3.46 -5.02
N LEU A 104 2.74 3.97 -5.16
CA LEU A 104 2.35 4.75 -6.33
C LEU A 104 2.20 6.24 -5.99
N GLY A 105 3.13 7.04 -6.50
CA GLY A 105 3.14 8.50 -6.37
C GLY A 105 2.40 9.21 -7.49
N ILE A 106 1.53 10.15 -7.13
CA ILE A 106 0.58 10.76 -8.05
C ILE A 106 0.28 12.23 -7.75
N THR A 107 -0.06 12.96 -8.80
CA THR A 107 -0.33 14.41 -8.71
C THR A 107 -1.61 14.69 -7.90
N PRO A 108 -1.59 15.70 -7.01
CA PRO A 108 -2.81 16.13 -6.35
C PRO A 108 -3.77 16.85 -7.31
N GLY A 109 -4.75 16.14 -7.87
CA GLY A 109 -5.93 16.77 -8.48
C GLY A 109 -6.72 15.80 -9.35
N ASP A 110 -7.80 15.25 -8.76
CA ASP A 110 -8.89 14.52 -9.42
C ASP A 110 -8.66 13.08 -9.94
N THR A 111 -9.75 12.30 -9.84
CA THR A 111 -10.14 10.99 -10.45
C THR A 111 -9.09 9.95 -10.91
N ASP A 112 -7.98 10.32 -11.54
CA ASP A 112 -6.95 9.40 -12.09
C ASP A 112 -6.05 8.76 -11.02
N ARG A 113 -6.26 9.13 -9.76
CA ARG A 113 -5.43 8.70 -8.63
C ARG A 113 -5.51 7.20 -8.32
N LYS A 114 -6.52 6.54 -8.86
CA LYS A 114 -6.80 5.11 -8.69
C LYS A 114 -6.64 4.34 -9.98
N VAL A 115 -6.48 5.03 -11.11
CA VAL A 115 -6.16 4.46 -12.43
C VAL A 115 -4.83 3.74 -12.40
N LEU A 116 -3.79 4.33 -11.79
CA LEU A 116 -2.48 3.66 -11.71
C LEU A 116 -2.50 2.47 -10.73
N LEU A 117 -3.20 2.60 -9.61
CA LEU A 117 -3.32 1.53 -8.62
C LEU A 117 -4.13 0.35 -9.19
N GLU A 118 -5.15 0.63 -10.02
CA GLU A 118 -5.84 -0.38 -10.83
C GLU A 118 -4.93 -1.00 -11.89
N ALA A 119 -4.15 -0.19 -12.61
CA ALA A 119 -3.26 -0.67 -13.67
C ALA A 119 -2.15 -1.60 -13.16
N VAL A 120 -1.73 -1.46 -11.89
CA VAL A 120 -0.74 -2.33 -11.25
C VAL A 120 -1.32 -3.69 -10.84
N LEU A 121 -2.62 -3.76 -10.63
CA LEU A 121 -3.24 -4.96 -10.06
C LEU A 121 -3.10 -6.20 -10.96
N PRO A 122 -3.30 -6.13 -12.29
CA PRO A 122 -3.01 -7.25 -13.19
C PRO A 122 -1.53 -7.65 -13.21
N LEU A 123 -0.62 -6.67 -13.11
CA LEU A 123 0.83 -6.91 -13.16
C LEU A 123 1.36 -7.66 -11.93
N THR A 124 0.55 -7.78 -10.88
CA THR A 124 0.92 -8.47 -9.64
C THR A 124 0.15 -9.78 -9.46
N GLU A 125 -0.69 -10.20 -10.41
CA GLU A 125 -1.63 -11.32 -10.24
C GLU A 125 -0.98 -12.63 -9.73
N HIS A 126 0.25 -12.91 -10.15
CA HIS A 126 1.04 -14.07 -9.70
C HIS A 126 1.37 -14.08 -8.21
N ALA A 127 1.29 -12.94 -7.51
CA ALA A 127 1.54 -12.86 -6.07
C ALA A 127 0.38 -13.44 -5.23
N GLY A 128 -0.77 -13.75 -5.83
CA GLY A 128 -1.90 -14.42 -5.16
C GLY A 128 -3.21 -13.62 -5.19
N PRO A 129 -4.22 -13.97 -4.36
CA PRO A 129 -5.49 -13.26 -4.37
C PRO A 129 -5.38 -11.85 -3.77
N ALA A 130 -6.15 -10.93 -4.35
CA ALA A 130 -6.18 -9.51 -4.02
C ALA A 130 -7.38 -9.09 -3.17
N VAL A 131 -7.15 -8.14 -2.28
CA VAL A 131 -8.15 -7.62 -1.36
C VAL A 131 -7.89 -6.15 -1.09
N ARG A 132 -8.94 -5.45 -0.65
CA ARG A 132 -8.85 -4.07 -0.15
C ARG A 132 -8.88 -4.09 1.36
N ILE A 133 -8.00 -3.32 1.99
CA ILE A 133 -8.06 -3.10 3.43
C ILE A 133 -8.82 -1.80 3.67
N GLN A 134 -9.93 -1.87 4.41
CA GLN A 134 -10.68 -0.70 4.82
C GLN A 134 -10.31 -0.32 6.26
N PRO A 135 -9.56 0.77 6.46
CA PRO A 135 -8.92 1.07 7.74
C PRO A 135 -9.86 1.44 8.90
N THR A 136 -11.13 1.70 8.61
CA THR A 136 -12.07 2.33 9.55
C THR A 136 -12.68 1.38 10.56
N PHE A 137 -12.53 0.07 10.36
CA PHE A 137 -13.14 -0.95 11.20
C PHE A 137 -12.20 -1.51 12.28
N SER A 138 -10.92 -1.12 12.28
CA SER A 138 -9.93 -1.56 13.27
C SER A 138 -9.31 -0.35 13.99
N PRO A 139 -9.36 -0.28 15.34
CA PRO A 139 -8.66 0.73 16.11
C PRO A 139 -7.17 0.76 15.76
N GLY A 140 -6.68 1.91 15.31
CA GLY A 140 -5.32 2.10 14.80
C GLY A 140 -5.32 2.41 13.30
N TYR A 141 -6.06 1.66 12.49
CA TYR A 141 -6.00 1.80 11.04
C TYR A 141 -6.68 3.08 10.52
N GLY A 142 -7.53 3.77 11.30
CA GLY A 142 -8.03 5.13 11.02
C GLY A 142 -9.24 5.53 11.85
N ARG A 143 -9.66 6.82 11.76
CA ARG A 143 -10.86 7.33 12.44
C ARG A 143 -11.98 7.79 11.50
N ASP A 144 -11.66 8.21 10.27
CA ASP A 144 -12.66 8.78 9.36
C ASP A 144 -13.10 7.76 8.31
N PRO A 145 -14.41 7.50 8.15
CA PRO A 145 -14.95 6.66 7.08
C PRO A 145 -14.69 7.32 5.73
N SER A 146 -13.50 7.06 5.17
CA SER A 146 -13.26 7.37 3.77
C SER A 146 -14.05 6.36 2.95
N PRO A 147 -15.03 6.80 2.13
CA PRO A 147 -15.77 5.88 1.29
C PRO A 147 -14.79 5.17 0.37
N LEU A 148 -14.98 3.85 0.28
CA LEU A 148 -14.27 3.03 -0.67
C LEU A 148 -14.40 3.61 -2.07
N SER A 149 -13.29 3.58 -2.80
CA SER A 149 -13.35 3.91 -4.21
C SER A 149 -14.38 3.10 -5.00
N PRO A 150 -14.99 3.70 -6.06
CA PRO A 150 -15.60 2.92 -7.14
C PRO A 150 -14.57 2.11 -7.95
N HIS A 151 -13.31 2.53 -7.94
CA HIS A 151 -12.17 1.75 -8.42
C HIS A 151 -11.99 0.49 -7.56
N PHE A 152 -11.53 -0.62 -8.16
CA PHE A 152 -11.44 -1.94 -7.52
C PHE A 152 -12.79 -2.60 -7.17
N GLN A 153 -13.86 -2.25 -7.89
CA GLN A 153 -15.12 -2.99 -7.80
C GLN A 153 -14.88 -4.49 -8.07
N GLY A 154 -15.41 -5.33 -7.19
CA GLY A 154 -15.24 -6.79 -7.26
C GLY A 154 -14.10 -7.35 -6.39
N LEU A 155 -13.23 -6.50 -5.82
CA LEU A 155 -12.34 -6.97 -4.75
C LEU A 155 -13.10 -7.06 -3.42
N PRO A 156 -12.87 -8.12 -2.63
CA PRO A 156 -13.35 -8.19 -1.27
C PRO A 156 -12.69 -7.11 -0.41
N VAL A 157 -13.36 -6.75 0.69
CA VAL A 157 -12.93 -5.69 1.59
C VAL A 157 -12.80 -6.26 2.98
N PHE A 158 -11.60 -6.21 3.54
CA PHE A 158 -11.30 -6.69 4.89
C PHE A 158 -11.06 -5.54 5.86
N PRO A 159 -11.37 -5.72 7.16
CA PRO A 159 -11.19 -4.68 8.16
C PRO A 159 -9.71 -4.44 8.54
N SER A 160 -8.82 -5.41 8.29
CA SER A 160 -7.40 -5.35 8.64
C SER A 160 -6.51 -6.23 7.75
N ILE A 161 -5.20 -5.99 7.79
CA ILE A 161 -4.18 -6.78 7.06
C ILE A 161 -4.15 -8.22 7.60
N GLU A 162 -4.27 -8.37 8.90
CA GLU A 162 -4.18 -9.65 9.61
C GLU A 162 -5.34 -10.57 9.23
N SER A 163 -6.58 -10.05 9.22
CA SER A 163 -7.76 -10.79 8.77
C SER A 163 -7.63 -11.23 7.31
N ALA A 164 -7.18 -10.34 6.44
CA ALA A 164 -6.93 -10.65 5.04
C ALA A 164 -5.84 -11.73 4.88
N TYR A 165 -4.72 -11.58 5.59
CA TYR A 165 -3.60 -12.51 5.55
C TYR A 165 -3.99 -13.91 6.01
N ALA A 166 -4.69 -13.99 7.14
CA ALA A 166 -5.17 -15.24 7.72
C ALA A 166 -6.24 -15.93 6.87
N SER A 167 -7.03 -15.16 6.12
CA SER A 167 -7.94 -15.71 5.11
C SER A 167 -7.22 -16.15 3.84
N GLY A 168 -5.92 -15.88 3.67
CA GLY A 168 -5.12 -16.37 2.53
C GLY A 168 -4.91 -15.35 1.41
N TYR A 169 -5.27 -14.07 1.61
CA TYR A 169 -4.95 -13.01 0.67
C TYR A 169 -3.47 -12.65 0.73
N ARG A 170 -2.87 -12.35 -0.43
CA ARG A 170 -1.43 -12.08 -0.58
C ARG A 170 -1.13 -10.82 -1.40
N ARG A 171 -2.16 -10.16 -1.93
CA ARG A 171 -2.09 -8.80 -2.47
C ARG A 171 -3.07 -7.90 -1.74
N MET A 172 -2.60 -6.79 -1.20
CA MET A 172 -3.42 -5.91 -0.37
C MET A 172 -3.35 -4.48 -0.86
N VAL A 173 -4.50 -3.93 -1.24
CA VAL A 173 -4.67 -2.54 -1.65
C VAL A 173 -4.98 -1.70 -0.41
N LEU A 174 -4.12 -0.72 -0.13
CA LEU A 174 -4.32 0.25 0.94
C LEU A 174 -4.55 1.63 0.31
N GLU A 175 -5.81 2.05 0.28
CA GLU A 175 -6.21 3.32 -0.33
C GLU A 175 -5.93 4.55 0.54
N SER A 176 -5.64 4.32 1.83
CA SER A 176 -5.24 5.33 2.79
C SER A 176 -3.89 4.96 3.40
N SER A 177 -2.95 5.89 3.36
CA SER A 177 -1.66 5.82 4.04
C SER A 177 -1.86 6.09 5.53
N ASN A 178 -2.33 5.09 6.28
CA ASN A 178 -2.50 5.24 7.72
C ASN A 178 -1.40 4.58 8.52
N HIS A 179 -0.85 5.33 9.47
CA HIS A 179 0.41 4.99 10.14
C HIS A 179 0.29 3.76 11.04
N ALA A 180 -0.91 3.31 11.43
CA ALA A 180 -1.02 2.09 12.23
C ALA A 180 -1.08 0.79 11.42
N ALA A 181 -1.20 0.84 10.08
CA ALA A 181 -0.97 -0.35 9.26
C ALA A 181 0.52 -0.73 9.18
N ALA A 182 1.38 0.16 9.68
CA ALA A 182 2.83 0.08 9.57
C ALA A 182 3.46 -1.21 10.04
N GLU A 183 3.10 -1.60 11.25
CA GLU A 183 3.67 -2.76 11.93
C GLU A 183 3.24 -4.04 11.21
N ALA A 184 1.98 -4.11 10.80
CA ALA A 184 1.45 -5.21 10.02
C ALA A 184 2.07 -5.31 8.62
N ILE A 185 2.28 -4.16 7.94
CA ILE A 185 3.02 -4.12 6.67
C ILE A 185 4.43 -4.68 6.88
N ALA A 186 5.16 -4.17 7.88
CA ALA A 186 6.52 -4.63 8.17
C ALA A 186 6.57 -6.14 8.46
N ARG A 187 5.63 -6.65 9.26
CA ARG A 187 5.52 -8.07 9.63
C ARG A 187 5.26 -8.97 8.42
N HIS A 188 4.47 -8.52 7.45
CA HIS A 188 4.00 -9.36 6.34
C HIS A 188 4.62 -9.03 4.98
N ALA A 189 5.46 -8.01 4.85
CA ALA A 189 6.01 -7.55 3.56
C ALA A 189 6.87 -8.60 2.84
N HIS A 190 7.36 -9.62 3.55
CA HIS A 190 8.11 -10.72 2.93
C HIS A 190 7.21 -11.76 2.24
N GLU A 191 5.91 -11.75 2.52
CA GLU A 191 4.93 -12.73 2.03
C GLU A 191 3.75 -12.08 1.31
N VAL A 192 3.55 -10.77 1.47
CA VAL A 192 2.42 -10.02 0.92
C VAL A 192 2.93 -8.90 0.01
N CYS A 193 2.25 -8.72 -1.12
CA CYS A 193 2.42 -7.56 -1.99
C CYS A 193 1.44 -6.45 -1.57
N PHE A 194 1.98 -5.40 -0.96
CA PHE A 194 1.23 -4.21 -0.56
C PHE A 194 1.24 -3.16 -1.67
N LEU A 195 0.05 -2.70 -2.06
CA LEU A 195 -0.15 -1.63 -3.03
C LEU A 195 -0.55 -0.37 -2.27
N LEU A 196 0.40 0.56 -2.12
CA LEU A 196 0.24 1.79 -1.36
C LEU A 196 0.13 2.99 -2.28
N ARG A 197 -0.57 4.00 -1.80
CA ARG A 197 -0.71 5.28 -2.48
C ARG A 197 0.10 6.37 -1.77
N SER A 198 0.74 7.21 -2.57
CA SER A 198 1.44 8.41 -2.13
C SER A 198 0.85 9.69 -2.76
N TRP A 199 1.07 10.83 -2.10
CA TRP A 199 0.73 12.17 -2.59
C TRP A 199 1.91 12.92 -3.21
N SER A 200 3.08 12.27 -3.32
CA SER A 200 4.22 12.83 -4.06
C SER A 200 4.27 12.32 -5.48
N THR A 201 4.90 13.08 -6.37
CA THR A 201 5.09 12.75 -7.78
C THR A 201 6.54 12.47 -8.13
N GLU A 202 7.42 12.39 -7.13
CA GLU A 202 8.81 11.96 -7.25
C GLU A 202 9.12 10.89 -6.20
N VAL A 203 10.15 10.09 -6.46
CA VAL A 203 10.46 8.86 -5.71
C VAL A 203 10.71 9.11 -4.23
N GLU A 204 11.47 10.16 -3.88
CA GLU A 204 11.95 10.42 -2.52
C GLU A 204 10.78 10.78 -1.60
N GLY A 205 10.00 11.79 -1.97
CA GLY A 205 8.81 12.16 -1.21
C GLY A 205 7.72 11.10 -1.30
N ALA A 206 7.68 10.27 -2.35
CA ALA A 206 6.72 9.18 -2.41
C ALA A 206 7.02 8.11 -1.37
N TRP A 207 8.29 7.74 -1.24
CA TRP A 207 8.79 6.87 -0.18
C TRP A 207 8.52 7.44 1.21
N MET A 208 8.98 8.68 1.47
CA MET A 208 8.87 9.33 2.79
C MET A 208 7.42 9.49 3.26
N SER A 209 6.48 9.70 2.35
CA SER A 209 5.06 9.89 2.70
C SER A 209 4.26 8.60 2.84
N SER A 210 4.82 7.47 2.41
CA SER A 210 4.08 6.19 2.35
C SER A 210 4.62 5.15 3.29
N LEU A 211 5.91 5.23 3.64
CA LEU A 211 6.49 4.30 4.58
C LEU A 211 6.28 4.76 6.02
N PRO A 212 5.97 3.82 6.92
CA PRO A 212 5.82 4.13 8.33
C PRO A 212 7.08 4.66 9.02
N ASP A 213 6.88 5.57 9.96
CA ASP A 213 7.92 6.04 10.89
C ASP A 213 8.54 4.90 11.75
N HIS A 214 7.81 3.79 11.92
CA HIS A 214 8.14 2.67 12.80
C HIS A 214 8.67 1.42 12.09
N MET A 215 8.81 1.41 10.76
CA MET A 215 9.58 0.31 10.16
C MET A 215 11.01 0.41 10.67
N ASP A 216 11.58 -0.71 11.11
CA ASP A 216 13.00 -0.79 11.47
C ASP A 216 13.82 -0.31 10.27
N LYS A 217 14.24 0.96 10.34
CA LYS A 217 14.80 1.73 9.23
C LYS A 217 15.99 1.08 8.51
N PRO A 218 16.86 0.25 9.14
CA PRO A 218 17.92 -0.42 8.40
C PRO A 218 17.43 -1.32 7.25
N ASN A 219 16.19 -1.82 7.28
CA ASN A 219 15.64 -2.71 6.24
C ASN A 219 14.49 -2.05 5.43
N ALA A 220 14.30 -0.73 5.51
CA ALA A 220 13.16 -0.08 4.86
C ALA A 220 13.18 -0.20 3.33
N LEU A 221 14.37 -0.20 2.70
CA LEU A 221 14.51 -0.47 1.26
C LEU A 221 14.43 -1.96 0.93
N ASP A 222 14.77 -2.81 1.89
CA ASP A 222 14.74 -4.26 1.74
C ASP A 222 13.33 -4.81 1.64
N VAL A 223 12.28 -4.03 1.88
CA VAL A 223 10.88 -4.44 1.64
C VAL A 223 10.26 -3.75 0.43
N VAL A 224 10.93 -2.76 -0.16
CA VAL A 224 10.43 -2.06 -1.35
C VAL A 224 10.62 -2.94 -2.58
N THR A 225 9.53 -3.17 -3.31
CA THR A 225 9.54 -3.80 -4.64
C THR A 225 9.66 -2.73 -5.72
N ALA A 226 8.85 -1.67 -5.60
CA ALA A 226 8.89 -0.55 -6.54
C ALA A 226 8.30 0.73 -5.93
N ILE A 227 8.78 1.86 -6.39
CA ILE A 227 8.17 3.18 -6.20
C ILE A 227 7.98 3.75 -7.60
N LEU A 228 6.73 3.98 -8.00
CA LEU A 228 6.39 4.45 -9.33
C LEU A 228 5.62 5.76 -9.20
N CYS A 229 6.13 6.81 -9.81
CA CYS A 229 5.57 8.13 -9.72
C CYS A 229 5.24 8.67 -11.11
N VAL A 230 4.09 9.32 -11.23
CA VAL A 230 3.65 10.00 -12.46
C VAL A 230 3.25 11.42 -12.13
N ALA A 231 3.82 12.36 -12.87
CA ALA A 231 3.50 13.78 -12.81
C ALA A 231 2.97 14.25 -14.16
N ASP A 232 1.85 14.96 -14.16
CA ASP A 232 1.26 15.51 -15.39
C ASP A 232 1.73 16.94 -15.62
N VAL A 233 2.27 17.19 -16.82
CA VAL A 233 2.74 18.50 -17.26
C VAL A 233 1.81 19.03 -18.35
N PRO A 234 1.10 20.14 -18.11
CA PRO A 234 0.26 20.76 -19.13
C PRO A 234 1.09 21.29 -20.30
N ALA A 235 0.77 20.83 -21.51
CA ALA A 235 1.33 21.27 -22.78
C ALA A 235 0.25 21.78 -23.73
N LYS A 236 0.65 22.37 -24.85
CA LYS A 236 -0.33 22.85 -25.87
C LYS A 236 -1.15 21.71 -26.47
N SER A 237 -0.59 20.51 -26.54
CA SER A 237 -1.22 19.30 -27.10
C SER A 237 -2.04 18.49 -26.09
N GLY A 238 -2.16 18.96 -24.85
CA GLY A 238 -2.80 18.21 -23.75
C GLY A 238 -1.84 17.99 -22.59
N MET A 239 -2.13 16.99 -21.74
CA MET A 239 -1.26 16.60 -20.64
C MET A 239 -0.16 15.65 -21.14
N LEU A 240 1.06 15.88 -20.68
CA LEU A 240 2.19 14.99 -20.91
C LEU A 240 2.67 14.43 -19.58
N ALA A 241 2.78 13.12 -19.49
CA ALA A 241 3.29 12.45 -18.30
C ALA A 241 4.82 12.57 -18.24
N VAL A 242 5.32 12.82 -17.03
CA VAL A 242 6.72 12.67 -16.64
C VAL A 242 6.75 11.64 -15.53
N CYS A 243 7.56 10.59 -15.71
CA CYS A 243 7.63 9.48 -14.78
C CYS A 243 8.91 9.54 -13.94
N ASP A 244 8.84 9.06 -12.70
CA ASP A 244 10.00 8.83 -11.84
C ASP A 244 9.83 7.46 -11.19
N ALA A 245 10.87 6.63 -11.16
CA ALA A 245 10.75 5.29 -10.60
C ALA A 245 12.02 4.79 -9.95
N TYR A 246 11.83 4.09 -8.84
CA TYR A 246 12.84 3.28 -8.18
C TYR A 246 12.38 1.83 -8.12
N ILE A 247 13.29 0.91 -8.42
CA ILE A 247 13.05 -0.53 -8.34
C ILE A 247 13.92 -1.09 -7.21
N GLY A 248 13.31 -1.87 -6.33
CA GLY A 248 14.00 -2.46 -5.19
C GLY A 248 15.13 -3.42 -5.57
N GLY A 249 16.09 -3.59 -4.66
CA GLY A 249 17.21 -4.52 -4.82
C GLY A 249 18.50 -3.91 -5.38
N ALA A 250 18.60 -2.58 -5.46
CA ALA A 250 19.86 -1.91 -5.78
C ALA A 250 20.89 -2.10 -4.64
N SER A 251 22.07 -2.61 -4.98
CA SER A 251 23.11 -3.00 -4.01
C SER A 251 24.41 -2.20 -4.22
N PRO A 252 25.14 -1.86 -3.14
CA PRO A 252 24.80 -2.09 -1.73
C PRO A 252 23.89 -1.00 -1.17
N ALA A 253 22.85 -1.38 -0.43
CA ALA A 253 22.03 -0.43 0.31
C ALA A 253 22.78 0.08 1.56
N PRO A 254 22.53 1.32 2.02
CA PRO A 254 23.03 1.80 3.30
C PRO A 254 22.58 0.89 4.46
N ALA A 255 23.51 0.51 5.33
CA ALA A 255 23.25 -0.47 6.40
C ALA A 255 22.88 0.16 7.75
N ASP A 256 23.01 1.47 7.90
CA ASP A 256 22.88 2.21 9.16
C ASP A 256 21.48 2.79 9.39
N GLY A 257 20.53 2.57 8.46
CA GLY A 257 19.15 3.04 8.60
C GLY A 257 18.99 4.56 8.58
N ASP A 258 20.04 5.29 8.17
CA ASP A 258 20.01 6.74 8.02
C ASP A 258 19.07 7.12 6.87
N VAL A 259 18.00 7.84 7.20
CA VAL A 259 16.91 8.18 6.27
C VAL A 259 17.43 9.01 5.10
N ASP A 260 18.33 9.97 5.35
CA ASP A 260 18.85 10.85 4.32
C ASP A 260 19.74 10.04 3.36
N ARG A 261 20.55 9.11 3.89
CA ARG A 261 21.38 8.23 3.05
C ARG A 261 20.54 7.22 2.26
N LEU A 262 19.44 6.72 2.82
CA LEU A 262 18.50 5.85 2.11
C LEU A 262 17.77 6.63 0.98
N ALA A 263 17.37 7.87 1.25
CA ALA A 263 16.82 8.79 0.26
C ALA A 263 17.81 9.06 -0.88
N GLU A 264 19.05 9.44 -0.56
CA GLU A 264 20.14 9.62 -1.53
C GLU A 264 20.36 8.35 -2.36
N HIS A 265 20.38 7.18 -1.73
CA HIS A 265 20.55 5.90 -2.41
C HIS A 265 19.44 5.64 -3.43
N MET A 266 18.18 5.84 -3.05
CA MET A 266 17.07 5.69 -3.99
C MET A 266 17.17 6.66 -5.16
N VAL A 267 17.43 7.95 -4.89
CA VAL A 267 17.54 9.00 -5.92
C VAL A 267 18.67 8.67 -6.92
N ALA A 268 19.78 8.13 -6.43
CA ALA A 268 20.92 7.70 -7.24
C ALA A 268 20.64 6.45 -8.09
N HIS A 269 19.77 5.55 -7.62
CA HIS A 269 19.45 4.27 -8.26
C HIS A 269 18.06 4.23 -8.90
N ARG A 270 17.50 5.38 -9.26
CA ARG A 270 16.25 5.45 -10.00
C ARG A 270 16.37 4.73 -11.35
N ALA A 271 15.44 3.83 -11.61
CA ALA A 271 15.33 3.11 -12.89
C ALA A 271 14.74 4.00 -13.99
N VAL A 272 13.90 4.97 -13.60
CA VAL A 272 13.33 5.98 -14.49
C VAL A 272 13.50 7.32 -13.82
N ARG A 273 14.06 8.28 -14.55
CA ARG A 273 14.33 9.62 -14.04
C ARG A 273 13.42 10.64 -14.71
N TRP A 274 12.77 11.46 -13.90
CA TRP A 274 11.95 12.55 -14.41
C TRP A 274 12.79 13.60 -15.16
N GLU A 275 14.06 13.77 -14.78
CA GLU A 275 14.99 14.73 -15.40
C GLU A 275 15.18 14.44 -16.88
N ASP A 276 15.48 13.19 -17.22
CA ASP A 276 15.76 12.76 -18.60
C ASP A 276 14.54 12.97 -19.51
N GLN A 277 13.34 12.69 -18.99
CA GLN A 277 12.09 12.92 -19.70
C GLN A 277 11.77 14.40 -19.86
N LEU A 278 11.94 15.19 -18.78
CA LEU A 278 11.74 16.64 -18.86
C LEU A 278 12.68 17.26 -19.89
N ASP A 279 13.92 16.82 -19.94
CA ASP A 279 14.92 17.29 -20.90
C ASP A 279 14.51 17.04 -22.34
N ALA A 280 14.01 15.84 -22.64
CA ALA A 280 13.48 15.51 -23.96
C ALA A 280 12.26 16.39 -24.33
N LEU A 281 11.40 16.70 -23.36
CA LEU A 281 10.23 17.58 -23.56
C LEU A 281 10.62 19.04 -23.80
N LEU A 282 11.64 19.54 -23.10
CA LEU A 282 12.17 20.89 -23.27
C LEU A 282 12.92 21.01 -24.61
N ALA A 283 13.77 20.05 -24.95
CA ALA A 283 14.53 20.03 -26.21
C ALA A 283 13.60 20.01 -27.43
N SER A 284 12.52 19.23 -27.36
CA SER A 284 11.47 19.18 -28.40
C SER A 284 10.49 20.35 -28.35
N LYS A 285 10.65 21.30 -27.42
CA LYS A 285 9.79 22.49 -27.22
C LYS A 285 8.31 22.15 -26.99
N LYS A 286 8.01 20.93 -26.52
CA LYS A 286 6.65 20.50 -26.18
C LYS A 286 6.18 21.13 -24.88
N VAL A 287 7.12 21.37 -23.96
CA VAL A 287 6.91 22.01 -22.66
C VAL A 287 7.87 23.19 -22.53
N THR A 288 7.45 24.24 -21.82
CA THR A 288 8.31 25.38 -21.45
C THR A 288 8.83 25.23 -20.01
N PRO A 289 9.97 25.86 -19.66
CA PRO A 289 10.47 25.84 -18.29
C PRO A 289 9.44 26.32 -17.25
N ALA A 290 8.63 27.33 -17.59
CA ALA A 290 7.58 27.84 -16.72
C ALA A 290 6.45 26.82 -16.47
N GLN A 291 6.04 26.09 -17.51
CA GLN A 291 5.06 25.00 -17.38
C GLN A 291 5.60 23.88 -16.49
N ALA A 292 6.85 23.47 -16.70
CA ALA A 292 7.51 22.44 -15.91
C ALA A 292 7.60 22.83 -14.43
N LYS A 293 8.10 24.03 -14.11
CA LYS A 293 8.17 24.54 -12.72
C LYS A 293 6.80 24.59 -12.04
N LYS A 294 5.74 24.96 -12.78
CA LYS A 294 4.38 25.05 -12.25
C LYS A 294 3.79 23.67 -11.93
N ALA A 295 4.02 22.69 -12.81
CA ALA A 295 3.45 21.35 -12.72
C ALA A 295 4.22 20.47 -11.73
N LEU A 296 5.54 20.50 -11.80
CA LEU A 296 6.44 19.61 -11.06
C LEU A 296 6.91 20.27 -9.74
N ARG A 297 6.00 20.82 -8.94
CA ARG A 297 6.36 21.62 -7.75
C ARG A 297 7.12 20.86 -6.67
N ARG A 298 6.93 19.54 -6.62
CA ARG A 298 7.64 18.63 -5.69
C ARG A 298 9.01 18.20 -6.23
N HIS A 299 9.28 18.49 -7.49
CA HIS A 299 10.55 18.19 -8.13
C HIS A 299 11.45 19.41 -8.06
N ASN A 300 12.75 19.19 -7.89
CA ASN A 300 13.73 20.27 -7.85
C ASN A 300 14.09 20.80 -9.26
N VAL A 301 13.06 21.18 -10.04
CA VAL A 301 13.19 21.64 -11.44
C VAL A 301 14.12 22.84 -11.54
N GLU A 302 14.09 23.75 -10.56
CA GLU A 302 14.94 24.94 -10.60
C GLU A 302 16.42 24.59 -10.52
N ALA A 303 16.81 23.74 -9.57
CA ALA A 303 18.18 23.27 -9.45
C ALA A 303 18.62 22.48 -10.69
N HIS A 304 17.75 21.61 -11.22
CA HIS A 304 18.04 20.86 -12.45
C HIS A 304 18.35 21.79 -13.63
N LEU A 305 17.48 22.76 -13.90
CA LEU A 305 17.68 23.73 -14.99
C LEU A 305 18.92 24.61 -14.77
N ALA A 306 19.21 24.99 -13.53
CA ALA A 306 20.41 25.75 -13.19
C ALA A 306 21.69 24.93 -13.44
N SER A 307 21.71 23.66 -13.05
CA SER A 307 22.86 22.76 -13.24
C SER A 307 23.25 22.62 -14.72
N LYS A 308 22.26 22.62 -15.61
CA LYS A 308 22.47 22.56 -17.07
C LYS A 308 23.05 23.84 -17.64
N THR A 309 22.69 24.98 -17.07
CA THR A 309 23.20 26.28 -17.52
C THR A 309 24.66 26.47 -17.10
N ALA A 310 25.08 25.83 -16.01
CA ALA A 310 26.47 25.83 -15.52
C ALA A 310 27.40 24.83 -16.25
N GLN A 311 26.85 23.90 -17.04
CA GLN A 311 27.60 22.90 -17.81
C GLN A 311 27.82 23.29 -19.29
N VAL A 312 27.35 24.48 -19.71
CA VAL A 312 27.53 25.08 -21.04
C VAL A 312 28.53 26.23 -20.93
#